data_AF-A0A7Y5JQ44-F1
#
_entry.id   AF-A0A7Y5JQ44-F1
#
_cell.length_a   1.000
_cell.length_b   1.000
_cell.length_c   1.000
_cell.angle_alpha   90.00
_cell.angle_beta   90.00
_cell.angle_gamma   90.00
#
_symmetry.space_group_name_H-M   'P 1'
#
loop_
_entity.id
_entity.type
_entity.pdbx_description
1 polymer ?
#
loop_
_entity_poly.entity_id
_entity_poly.type
_entity_poly.pdbx_seq_one_letter_code
_entity_poly.pdbx_strand_id
1 'polypeptide(L)'
;MANHEANWLLPFQKICEKRNLEYTIGQGNQNQLAILPNLPSVQFGDLRVRSGNETHVVEIENGGGVTNLAKYWAALAPINVCEHIERVVLTHVYNRAYGYQSHHAIWNFLYSKMDVWPRFEAHLYVVAYEELDIVARLFAERIPINQQ
;
A
#
# COMPACT_ATOMS: atom_id res chain seq x y z
N MET A 1 17.37 -2.01 -18.55
CA MET A 1 17.38 -1.20 -17.31
C MET A 1 16.77 -2.06 -16.23
N ALA A 2 17.48 -2.30 -15.14
CA ALA A 2 16.90 -3.05 -14.01
C ALA A 2 15.68 -2.28 -13.51
N ASN A 3 14.54 -2.95 -13.39
CA ASN A 3 13.33 -2.33 -12.88
C ASN A 3 13.54 -2.10 -11.36
N HIS A 4 14.01 -0.91 -10.98
CA HIS A 4 14.42 -0.61 -9.60
C HIS A 4 13.29 -0.89 -8.60
N GLU A 5 12.04 -0.66 -8.98
CA GLU A 5 10.86 -0.99 -8.19
C GLU A 5 10.70 -2.49 -7.94
N ALA A 6 10.97 -3.33 -8.95
CA ALA A 6 10.87 -4.79 -8.80
C ALA A 6 11.84 -5.32 -7.72
N ASN A 7 13.05 -4.76 -7.64
CA ASN A 7 14.02 -5.14 -6.61
C ASN A 7 13.59 -4.73 -5.20
N TRP A 8 12.93 -3.59 -5.06
CA TRP A 8 12.43 -3.09 -3.77
C TRP A 8 11.24 -3.90 -3.25
N LEU A 9 10.50 -4.57 -4.14
CA LEU A 9 9.39 -5.46 -3.78
C LEU A 9 9.82 -6.86 -3.34
N LEU A 10 11.01 -7.31 -3.73
CA LEU A 10 11.46 -8.69 -3.48
C LEU A 10 11.38 -9.11 -2.01
N PRO A 11 11.76 -8.29 -1.01
CA PRO A 11 11.63 -8.66 0.40
C PRO A 11 10.18 -8.97 0.81
N PHE A 12 9.21 -8.21 0.28
CA PHE A 12 7.79 -8.40 0.56
C PHE A 12 7.25 -9.67 -0.10
N GLN A 13 7.62 -9.92 -1.36
CA GLN A 13 7.26 -11.14 -2.09
C GLN A 13 7.76 -12.39 -1.37
N LYS A 14 9.04 -12.40 -0.96
CA LYS A 14 9.64 -13.51 -0.21
C LYS A 14 8.89 -13.80 1.09
N ILE A 15 8.41 -12.77 1.77
CA ILE A 15 7.59 -12.95 2.99
C ILE A 15 6.24 -13.58 2.66
N CYS A 16 5.59 -13.11 1.59
CA CYS A 16 4.32 -13.69 1.14
C CYS A 16 4.48 -15.16 0.79
N GLU A 17 5.49 -15.51 0.01
CA GLU A 17 5.84 -16.90 -0.35
C GLU A 17 6.15 -17.75 0.89
N LYS A 18 7.03 -17.27 1.78
CA LYS A 18 7.41 -17.99 3.00
C LYS A 18 6.21 -18.28 3.91
N ARG A 19 5.21 -17.40 3.90
CA ARG A 19 4.00 -17.52 4.72
C ARG A 19 2.81 -18.12 3.98
N ASN A 20 3.02 -18.56 2.73
CA ASN A 20 1.96 -19.07 1.86
C ASN A 20 0.76 -18.12 1.75
N LEU A 21 1.03 -16.81 1.64
CA LEU A 21 0.02 -15.78 1.45
C LEU A 21 -0.26 -15.60 -0.05
N GLU A 22 -1.53 -15.52 -0.41
CA GLU A 22 -1.92 -15.15 -1.77
C GLU A 22 -1.68 -13.65 -1.99
N TYR A 23 -0.94 -13.30 -3.04
CA TYR A 23 -0.59 -11.92 -3.34
C TYR A 23 -0.64 -11.62 -4.83
N THR A 24 -0.95 -10.37 -5.16
CA THR A 24 -0.94 -9.82 -6.53
C THR A 24 0.15 -8.76 -6.65
N ILE A 25 0.84 -8.69 -7.79
CA ILE A 25 1.89 -7.70 -8.08
C ILE A 25 1.63 -6.92 -9.36
N GLY A 26 2.17 -5.71 -9.42
CA GLY A 26 2.29 -4.91 -10.64
C GLY A 26 0.98 -4.29 -11.14
N GLN A 27 1.00 -3.84 -12.40
CA GLN A 27 -0.12 -3.16 -13.05
C GLN A 27 -1.04 -4.16 -13.75
N GLY A 28 -2.37 -4.00 -13.62
CA GLY A 28 -3.36 -4.78 -14.36
C GLY A 28 -4.69 -4.96 -13.63
N ASN A 29 -5.69 -5.53 -14.33
CA ASN A 29 -7.05 -5.73 -13.81
C ASN A 29 -7.11 -6.54 -12.51
N GLN A 30 -6.14 -7.43 -12.28
CA GLN A 30 -6.05 -8.22 -11.06
C GLN A 30 -5.60 -7.41 -9.85
N ASN A 31 -4.94 -6.26 -10.04
CA ASN A 31 -4.47 -5.39 -8.96
C ASN A 31 -5.26 -4.07 -8.89
N GLN A 32 -6.58 -4.17 -9.08
CA GLN A 32 -7.49 -3.06 -8.95
C GLN A 32 -8.43 -3.26 -7.75
N LEU A 33 -8.85 -2.15 -7.13
CA LEU A 33 -9.93 -2.14 -6.14
C LEU A 33 -11.04 -1.22 -6.65
N ALA A 34 -12.27 -1.72 -6.60
CA ALA A 34 -13.47 -0.92 -6.81
C ALA A 34 -13.75 -0.15 -5.50
N ILE A 35 -13.31 1.10 -5.45
CA ILE A 35 -13.50 1.94 -4.26
C ILE A 35 -14.94 2.44 -4.18
N LEU A 36 -15.49 2.93 -5.29
CA LEU A 36 -16.80 3.56 -5.31
C LEU A 36 -17.73 2.81 -6.27
N PRO A 37 -18.99 2.56 -5.88
CA PRO A 37 -19.96 1.97 -6.78
C PRO A 37 -20.12 2.87 -8.01
N ASN A 38 -20.05 2.27 -9.20
CA ASN A 38 -20.15 2.94 -10.51
C ASN A 38 -18.95 3.81 -10.93
N LEU A 39 -17.82 3.76 -10.23
CA LEU A 39 -16.55 4.31 -10.75
C LEU A 39 -15.63 3.21 -11.26
N PRO A 40 -14.74 3.52 -12.22
CA PRO A 40 -13.70 2.60 -12.65
C PRO A 40 -12.87 2.14 -11.45
N SER A 41 -12.61 0.84 -11.38
CA SER A 41 -11.65 0.30 -10.43
C SER A 41 -10.29 0.93 -10.67
N VAL A 42 -9.63 1.38 -9.60
CA VAL A 42 -8.31 1.99 -9.71
C VAL A 42 -7.24 0.97 -9.32
N GLN A 43 -6.07 1.07 -9.95
CA GLN A 43 -4.94 0.23 -9.56
C GLN A 43 -4.46 0.63 -8.15
N PHE A 44 -4.25 -0.36 -7.28
CA PHE A 44 -3.81 -0.19 -5.90
C PHE A 44 -2.51 -0.91 -5.62
N GLY A 45 -1.48 -0.17 -5.22
CA GLY A 45 -0.21 -0.76 -4.79
C GLY A 45 0.61 -1.38 -5.91
N ASP A 46 1.83 -1.71 -5.53
CA ASP A 46 2.76 -2.51 -6.30
C ASP A 46 2.70 -3.99 -5.91
N LEU A 47 2.31 -4.26 -4.65
CA LEU A 47 1.98 -5.58 -4.13
C LEU A 47 0.75 -5.49 -3.23
N ARG A 48 -0.13 -6.50 -3.29
CA ARG A 48 -1.33 -6.57 -2.47
C ARG A 48 -1.57 -7.99 -1.96
N VAL A 49 -1.94 -8.10 -0.69
CA VAL A 49 -2.31 -9.34 -0.02
C VAL A 49 -3.70 -9.18 0.56
N ARG A 50 -4.58 -10.16 0.32
CA ARG A 50 -5.89 -10.21 1.00
C ARG A 50 -5.82 -11.19 2.16
N SER A 51 -6.25 -10.77 3.35
CA SER A 51 -6.32 -11.61 4.54
C SER A 51 -7.65 -11.37 5.27
N GLY A 52 -8.57 -12.33 5.17
CA GLY A 52 -9.93 -12.16 5.72
C GLY A 52 -10.64 -10.95 5.12
N ASN A 53 -11.08 -10.03 5.99
CA ASN A 53 -11.73 -8.77 5.62
C ASN A 53 -10.74 -7.59 5.52
N GLU A 54 -9.46 -7.87 5.41
CA GLU A 54 -8.39 -6.88 5.28
C GLU A 54 -7.63 -7.05 3.96
N THR A 55 -7.25 -5.93 3.38
CA THR A 55 -6.38 -5.84 2.21
C THR A 55 -5.12 -5.08 2.63
N HIS A 56 -3.98 -5.76 2.60
CA HIS A 56 -2.68 -5.16 2.87
C HIS A 56 -2.01 -4.79 1.56
N VAL A 57 -1.56 -3.55 1.46
CA VAL A 57 -0.99 -2.98 0.25
C VAL A 57 0.43 -2.54 0.53
N VAL A 58 1.35 -2.82 -0.39
CA VAL A 58 2.70 -2.26 -0.41
C VAL A 58 2.80 -1.34 -1.62
N GLU A 59 3.26 -0.13 -1.36
CA GLU A 59 3.56 0.89 -2.37
C GLU A 59 5.03 1.28 -2.22
N ILE A 60 5.79 1.21 -3.30
CA ILE A 60 7.18 1.61 -3.36
C ILE A 60 7.28 2.89 -4.19
N GLU A 61 7.71 3.97 -3.56
CA GLU A 61 7.88 5.26 -4.22
C GLU A 61 9.37 5.55 -4.46
N ASN A 62 9.77 5.46 -5.74
CA ASN A 62 11.13 5.74 -6.21
C ASN A 62 11.23 7.02 -7.07
N GLY A 63 10.12 7.59 -7.55
CA GLY A 63 10.08 8.68 -8.54
C GLY A 63 9.40 9.98 -8.07
N GLY A 64 8.82 10.00 -6.87
CA GLY A 64 8.16 11.16 -6.29
C GLY A 64 6.74 11.43 -6.82
N GLY A 65 5.99 10.40 -7.22
CA GLY A 65 4.64 10.54 -7.71
C GLY A 65 3.60 10.76 -6.60
N VAL A 66 3.15 12.00 -6.38
CA VAL A 66 1.96 12.27 -5.52
C VAL A 66 0.66 11.68 -6.07
N THR A 67 0.65 11.23 -7.34
CA THR A 67 -0.51 10.71 -8.06
C THR A 67 -1.00 9.35 -7.54
N ASN A 68 -0.10 8.50 -7.01
CA ASN A 68 -0.54 7.23 -6.42
C ASN A 68 -1.34 7.48 -5.14
N LEU A 69 -1.04 8.56 -4.43
CA LEU A 69 -1.61 8.93 -3.14
C LEU A 69 -3.02 9.49 -3.25
N ALA A 70 -3.30 10.25 -4.31
CA ALA A 70 -4.64 10.74 -4.61
C ALA A 70 -5.65 9.61 -4.88
N LYS A 71 -5.20 8.42 -5.31
CA LYS A 71 -6.08 7.25 -5.53
C LYS A 71 -6.75 6.79 -4.22
N TYR A 72 -6.02 6.91 -3.11
CA TYR A 72 -6.52 6.54 -1.79
C TYR A 72 -7.51 7.57 -1.24
N TRP A 73 -7.53 8.80 -1.76
CA TRP A 73 -8.46 9.84 -1.33
C TRP A 73 -9.93 9.51 -1.62
N ALA A 74 -10.20 8.85 -2.75
CA ALA A 74 -11.55 8.40 -3.08
C ALA A 74 -12.06 7.33 -2.11
N ALA A 75 -11.16 6.58 -1.45
CA ALA A 75 -11.51 5.63 -0.40
C ALA A 75 -11.93 6.33 0.91
N LEU A 76 -11.78 7.65 0.98
CA LEU A 76 -12.14 8.49 2.13
C LEU A 76 -13.48 9.21 1.92
N ALA A 77 -14.28 8.77 0.95
CA ALA A 77 -15.65 9.27 0.84
C ALA A 77 -16.42 8.94 2.14
N PRO A 78 -17.44 9.74 2.50
CA PRO A 78 -18.22 9.53 3.72
C PRO A 78 -18.66 8.06 3.88
N ILE A 79 -18.72 7.58 5.13
CA ILE A 79 -18.93 6.16 5.51
C ILE A 79 -20.05 5.46 4.71
N ASN A 80 -21.11 6.19 4.38
CA ASN A 80 -22.30 5.72 3.65
C ASN A 80 -22.05 5.47 2.15
N VAL A 81 -20.88 5.82 1.62
CA VAL A 81 -20.47 5.55 0.22
C VAL A 81 -19.55 4.33 0.14
N CYS A 82 -18.90 3.95 1.25
CA CYS A 82 -17.82 2.97 1.30
C CYS A 82 -18.11 1.74 2.17
N GLU A 83 -19.38 1.46 2.51
CA GLU A 83 -19.78 0.35 3.40
C GLU A 83 -19.25 -1.03 2.95
N HIS A 84 -19.04 -1.19 1.64
CA HIS A 84 -18.56 -2.41 1.00
C HIS A 84 -17.03 -2.53 0.89
N ILE A 85 -16.28 -1.51 1.31
CA ILE A 85 -14.82 -1.57 1.20
C ILE A 85 -14.25 -2.28 2.43
N GLU A 86 -13.46 -3.31 2.17
CA GLU A 86 -12.66 -4.04 3.16
C GLU A 86 -11.66 -3.10 3.84
N ARG A 87 -11.21 -3.43 5.05
CA ARG A 87 -10.19 -2.61 5.71
C ARG A 87 -8.90 -2.65 4.89
N VAL A 88 -8.33 -1.49 4.59
CA VAL A 88 -7.07 -1.36 3.85
C VAL A 88 -5.96 -0.94 4.79
N VAL A 89 -4.86 -1.70 4.78
CA VAL A 89 -3.63 -1.39 5.52
C VAL A 89 -2.50 -1.14 4.52
N LEU A 90 -2.13 0.12 4.35
CA LEU A 90 -1.09 0.56 3.42
C LEU A 90 0.27 0.60 4.10
N THR A 91 1.26 -0.06 3.50
CA THR A 91 2.68 0.10 3.78
C THR A 91 3.31 0.88 2.63
N HIS A 92 3.61 2.15 2.87
CA HIS A 92 4.21 3.03 1.88
C HIS A 92 5.69 3.24 2.18
N VAL A 93 6.54 2.88 1.22
CA VAL A 93 7.99 2.92 1.33
C VAL A 93 8.55 3.98 0.40
N TYR A 94 9.15 5.02 0.97
CA TYR A 94 9.92 6.03 0.27
C TYR A 94 11.40 5.67 0.30
N ASN A 95 12.03 5.69 -0.87
CA ASN A 95 13.46 5.58 -0.94
C ASN A 95 14.14 6.90 -0.52
N ARG A 96 14.91 6.85 0.57
CA ARG A 96 15.62 7.99 1.16
C ARG A 96 16.58 8.66 0.16
N ALA A 97 17.19 7.89 -0.73
CA ALA A 97 18.22 8.37 -1.66
C ALA A 97 17.70 9.45 -2.64
N TYR A 98 16.39 9.50 -2.87
CA TYR A 98 15.81 10.43 -3.84
C TYR A 98 15.27 11.73 -3.22
N GLY A 99 15.50 11.99 -1.93
CA GLY A 99 15.43 13.35 -1.36
C GLY A 99 14.03 14.00 -1.33
N TYR A 100 12.96 13.22 -1.20
CA TYR A 100 11.58 13.68 -1.39
C TYR A 100 10.89 14.23 -0.13
N GLN A 101 11.52 15.18 0.57
CA GLN A 101 10.90 15.82 1.74
C GLN A 101 9.55 16.49 1.42
N SER A 102 9.40 17.05 0.22
CA SER A 102 8.15 17.65 -0.24
C SER A 102 7.03 16.63 -0.43
N HIS A 103 7.30 15.45 -1.00
CA HIS A 103 6.29 14.41 -1.17
C HIS A 103 5.89 13.80 0.17
N HIS A 104 6.85 13.61 1.07
CA HIS A 104 6.55 13.20 2.44
C HIS A 104 5.70 14.25 3.18
N ALA A 105 5.98 15.55 3.00
CA ALA A 105 5.18 16.63 3.57
C ALA A 105 3.76 16.69 2.98
N ILE A 106 3.63 16.57 1.64
CA ILE A 106 2.33 16.48 0.96
C ILE A 106 1.56 15.26 1.44
N TRP A 107 2.22 14.13 1.63
CA TRP A 107 1.58 12.95 2.18
C TRP A 107 1.08 13.18 3.59
N ASN A 108 1.92 13.66 4.51
CA ASN A 108 1.50 13.91 5.88
C ASN A 108 0.35 14.92 5.93
N PHE A 109 0.35 15.92 5.04
CA PHE A 109 -0.77 16.81 4.86
C PHE A 109 -2.02 16.06 4.39
N LEU A 110 -1.96 15.30 3.29
CA LEU A 110 -3.09 14.52 2.78
C LEU A 110 -3.63 13.58 3.85
N TYR A 111 -2.75 12.79 4.48
CA TYR A 111 -3.07 11.90 5.60
C TYR A 111 -3.76 12.63 6.75
N SER A 112 -3.27 13.81 7.14
CA SER A 112 -3.91 14.63 8.19
C SER A 112 -5.28 15.19 7.80
N LYS A 113 -5.57 15.29 6.49
CA LYS A 113 -6.88 15.69 5.96
C LYS A 113 -7.81 14.51 5.73
N MET A 114 -7.29 13.29 5.80
CA MET A 114 -8.13 12.10 5.84
C MET A 114 -8.80 12.11 7.22
N ASP A 115 -10.11 12.41 7.24
CA ASP A 115 -10.91 12.12 8.43
C ASP A 115 -10.80 10.62 8.64
N VAL A 116 -10.15 10.20 9.73
CA VAL A 116 -9.49 8.89 9.82
C VAL A 116 -10.54 7.79 9.78
N TRP A 117 -10.86 7.36 8.57
CA TRP A 117 -11.84 6.34 8.32
C TRP A 117 -11.38 5.06 9.03
N PRO A 118 -12.20 4.45 9.91
CA PRO A 118 -11.77 3.30 10.72
C PRO A 118 -11.34 2.07 9.90
N ARG A 119 -11.52 2.10 8.58
CA ARG A 119 -11.14 1.05 7.63
C ARG A 119 -9.90 1.39 6.80
N PHE A 120 -9.23 2.52 7.02
CA PHE A 120 -7.96 2.81 6.35
C PHE A 120 -6.86 3.08 7.38
N GLU A 121 -5.76 2.34 7.26
CA GLU A 121 -4.54 2.53 8.04
C GLU A 121 -3.37 2.69 7.08
N ALA A 122 -2.46 3.62 7.38
CA ALA A 122 -1.26 3.83 6.59
C ALA A 122 -0.02 3.88 7.47
N HIS A 123 1.02 3.18 7.05
CA HIS A 123 2.35 3.20 7.66
C HIS A 123 3.38 3.65 6.65
N LEU A 124 4.18 4.63 7.06
CA LEU A 124 5.13 5.31 6.22
C LEU A 124 6.54 5.02 6.65
N TYR A 125 7.37 4.65 5.69
CA TYR A 125 8.77 4.34 5.93
C TYR A 125 9.63 5.10 4.93
N VAL A 126 10.57 5.91 5.44
CA VAL A 126 11.61 6.56 4.63
C VAL A 126 12.92 5.84 4.88
N VAL A 127 13.30 4.98 3.96
CA VAL A 127 14.35 3.98 4.17
C VAL A 127 15.35 3.94 3.04
N ALA A 128 16.58 3.53 3.35
CA ALA A 128 17.55 3.05 2.39
C ALA A 128 17.24 1.59 2.00
N TYR A 129 17.86 1.11 0.92
CA TYR A 129 17.57 -0.23 0.39
C TYR A 129 17.88 -1.34 1.40
N GLU A 130 18.97 -1.21 2.14
CA GLU A 130 19.42 -2.15 3.17
C GLU A 130 18.46 -2.28 4.36
N GLU A 131 17.54 -1.34 4.54
CA GLU A 131 16.55 -1.33 5.62
C GLU A 131 15.24 -2.00 5.19
N LEU A 132 15.07 -2.40 3.92
CA LEU A 132 13.82 -2.96 3.40
C LEU A 132 13.37 -4.24 4.12
N ASP A 133 14.30 -5.10 4.53
CA ASP A 133 13.96 -6.33 5.27
C ASP A 133 13.31 -6.04 6.63
N ILE A 134 13.56 -4.87 7.22
CA ILE A 134 12.90 -4.43 8.46
C ILE A 134 11.46 -4.05 8.14
N VAL A 135 11.25 -3.24 7.10
CA VAL A 135 9.91 -2.81 6.68
C VAL A 135 9.06 -4.00 6.23
N ALA A 136 9.64 -4.95 5.50
CA ALA A 136 8.96 -6.15 5.07
C ALA A 136 8.51 -7.01 6.27
N ARG A 137 9.34 -7.12 7.33
CA ARG A 137 8.95 -7.81 8.58
C ARG A 137 7.81 -7.11 9.29
N LEU A 138 7.87 -5.78 9.40
CA LEU A 138 6.80 -4.96 9.95
C LEU A 138 5.50 -5.13 9.17
N PHE A 139 5.56 -5.14 7.83
CA PHE A 139 4.42 -5.47 6.98
C PHE A 139 3.85 -6.85 7.31
N ALA A 140 4.71 -7.86 7.46
CA ALA A 140 4.31 -9.21 7.81
C ALA A 140 3.56 -9.27 9.15
N GLU A 141 4.08 -8.64 10.19
CA GLU A 141 3.48 -8.64 11.54
C GLU A 141 2.03 -8.13 11.56
N ARG A 142 1.67 -7.30 10.58
CA ARG A 142 0.32 -6.74 10.43
C ARG A 142 -0.65 -7.66 9.71
N ILE A 143 -0.17 -8.67 8.99
CA ILE A 143 -1.03 -9.62 8.29
C ILE A 143 -1.35 -10.75 9.28
N PRO A 144 -2.61 -10.92 9.69
CA PRO A 144 -2.98 -12.05 10.53
C PRO A 144 -2.72 -13.36 9.78
N ILE A 145 -2.05 -14.31 10.44
CA ILE A 145 -2.05 -15.71 9.98
C ILE A 145 -3.37 -16.28 10.47
N ASN A 146 -4.32 -16.52 9.56
CA ASN A 146 -5.45 -17.36 9.90
C ASN A 146 -4.90 -18.74 10.23
N GLN A 147 -4.81 -19.06 11.53
CA GLN A 147 -4.60 -20.43 11.96
C GLN A 147 -5.87 -21.19 11.55
N GLN A 148 -5.77 -21.97 10.47
CA GLN A 148 -6.77 -22.97 10.14
C GLN A 148 -6.82 -24.04 11.24
#